data_AF-A0AAJ2I6Q0-F1
#
_entry.id   AF-A0AAJ2I6Q0-F1
#
_cell.length_a   1.000
_cell.length_b   1.000
_cell.length_c   1.000
_cell.angle_alpha   90.00
_cell.angle_beta   90.00
_cell.angle_gamma   90.00
#
_symmetry.space_group_name_H-M   'P 1'
#
loop_
_entity.id
_entity.type
_entity.pdbx_description
1 polymer ?
#
loop_
_entity_poly.entity_id
_entity_poly.type
_entity_poly.pdbx_seq_one_letter_code
_entity_poly.pdbx_strand_id
1 'polypeptide(L)'
;MDITESLKEIIKESPTAPFLFIGSGFSRRYLGLEDWKGLLSRFGSNLPSGFIRYISESNGDLALAAEKMAEPYSDYWWSLPDSHIISSQADWYAHISSPLRYDICNYLKSLDIHGFVAQRFEMQSAPN
;
A
#
# COMPACT_ATOMS: atom_id res chain seq x y z
N MET A 1 -0.28 -36.99 2.80
CA MET A 1 0.89 -36.29 2.24
C MET A 1 0.76 -34.84 2.66
N ASP A 2 1.80 -34.23 3.21
CA ASP A 2 1.77 -32.82 3.59
C ASP A 2 1.67 -31.93 2.34
N ILE A 3 0.95 -30.80 2.44
CA ILE A 3 0.72 -29.90 1.31
C ILE A 3 2.04 -29.35 0.76
N THR A 4 3.03 -29.17 1.63
CA THR A 4 4.38 -28.74 1.27
C THR A 4 5.07 -29.78 0.39
N GLU A 5 5.01 -31.05 0.76
CA GLU A 5 5.57 -32.16 -0.02
C GLU A 5 4.87 -32.29 -1.37
N SER A 6 3.54 -32.17 -1.41
CA SER A 6 2.78 -32.22 -2.67
C SER A 6 3.13 -31.06 -3.61
N LEU A 7 3.28 -29.85 -3.08
CA LEU A 7 3.71 -28.68 -3.85
C LEU A 7 5.13 -28.85 -4.40
N LYS A 8 6.06 -29.38 -3.60
CA LYS A 8 7.44 -29.64 -4.03
C LYS A 8 7.49 -30.63 -5.19
N GLU A 9 6.70 -31.70 -5.14
CA GLU A 9 6.64 -32.68 -6.23
C GLU A 9 6.12 -32.04 -7.52
N ILE A 10 4.99 -31.34 -7.46
CA ILE A 10 4.40 -30.64 -8.63
C ILE A 10 5.39 -29.64 -9.24
N ILE A 11 6.11 -28.87 -8.40
CA ILE A 11 7.11 -27.90 -8.88
C ILE A 11 8.31 -28.60 -9.52
N LYS A 12 8.78 -29.72 -8.95
CA LYS A 12 9.93 -30.48 -9.49
C LYS A 12 9.62 -31.16 -10.82
N GLU A 13 8.40 -31.64 -11.00
CA GLU A 13 7.96 -32.31 -12.22
C GLU A 13 7.65 -31.33 -13.36
N SER A 14 7.45 -30.04 -13.04
CA SER A 14 7.18 -29.01 -14.03
C SER A 14 8.40 -28.78 -14.95
N PRO A 15 8.24 -28.85 -16.28
CA PRO A 15 9.33 -28.59 -17.23
C PRO A 15 9.67 -27.09 -17.35
N THR A 16 8.88 -26.21 -16.71
CA THR A 16 9.08 -24.76 -16.71
C THR A 16 9.30 -24.25 -15.29
N ALA A 17 9.98 -23.11 -15.19
CA ALA A 17 10.17 -22.42 -13.92
C ALA A 17 8.82 -22.01 -13.33
N PRO A 18 8.58 -22.24 -12.03
CA PRO A 18 7.35 -21.83 -11.38
C PRO A 18 7.27 -20.29 -11.30
N PHE A 19 6.05 -19.76 -11.48
CA PHE A 19 5.76 -18.33 -11.30
C PHE A 19 4.73 -18.15 -10.18
N LEU A 20 5.01 -17.23 -9.26
CA LEU A 20 4.10 -16.88 -8.18
C LEU A 20 3.51 -15.49 -8.43
N PHE A 21 2.20 -15.44 -8.64
CA PHE A 21 1.46 -14.18 -8.75
C PHE A 21 0.82 -13.84 -7.40
N ILE A 22 1.27 -12.75 -6.78
CA ILE A 22 0.69 -12.22 -5.55
C ILE A 22 -0.11 -10.96 -5.89
N GLY A 23 -1.43 -11.08 -5.85
CA GLY A 23 -2.33 -9.93 -6.02
C GLY A 23 -2.51 -9.13 -4.72
N SER A 24 -3.06 -7.91 -4.84
CA SER A 24 -3.38 -7.03 -3.70
C SER A 24 -4.34 -7.66 -2.67
N GLY A 25 -5.11 -8.68 -3.08
CA GLY A 25 -5.93 -9.46 -2.17
C GLY A 25 -5.14 -10.24 -1.10
N PHE A 26 -3.87 -10.56 -1.36
CA PHE A 26 -3.01 -11.20 -0.36
C PHE A 26 -2.69 -10.21 0.77
N SER A 27 -2.14 -9.05 0.40
CA SER A 27 -1.83 -7.94 1.31
C SER A 27 -3.01 -7.53 2.18
N ARG A 28 -4.21 -7.43 1.59
CA ARG A 28 -5.42 -7.06 2.35
C ARG A 28 -5.87 -8.14 3.34
N ARG A 29 -5.93 -9.41 2.92
CA ARG A 29 -6.50 -10.50 3.74
C ARG A 29 -5.55 -10.99 4.83
N TYR A 30 -4.27 -11.03 4.52
CA TYR A 30 -3.26 -11.67 5.39
C TYR A 30 -2.37 -10.67 6.11
N LEU A 31 -2.18 -9.47 5.55
CA LEU A 31 -1.36 -8.42 6.18
C LEU A 31 -2.19 -7.26 6.74
N GLY A 32 -3.53 -7.30 6.60
CA GLY A 32 -4.41 -6.25 7.12
C GLY A 32 -4.22 -4.89 6.44
N LEU A 33 -3.57 -4.84 5.28
CA LEU A 33 -3.24 -3.60 4.60
C LEU A 33 -4.48 -2.92 4.01
N GLU A 34 -4.47 -1.59 4.01
CA GLU A 34 -5.50 -0.77 3.38
C GLU A 34 -5.55 -1.03 1.86
N ASP A 35 -6.74 -0.91 1.29
CA ASP A 35 -6.87 -0.84 -0.16
C ASP A 35 -6.57 0.57 -0.67
N TRP A 36 -6.63 0.76 -1.99
CA TRP A 36 -6.35 2.04 -2.60
C TRP A 36 -7.24 3.17 -2.07
N LYS A 37 -8.53 2.89 -1.82
CA LYS A 37 -9.46 3.85 -1.23
C LYS A 37 -9.07 4.20 0.20
N GLY A 38 -8.67 3.20 0.99
CA GLY A 38 -8.17 3.39 2.36
C GLY A 38 -6.93 4.28 2.40
N LEU A 39 -5.95 4.03 1.53
CA LEU A 39 -4.75 4.86 1.40
C LEU A 39 -5.10 6.31 1.02
N LEU A 40 -5.94 6.51 0.00
CA LEU A 40 -6.38 7.85 -0.38
C LEU A 40 -7.15 8.54 0.75
N SER A 41 -7.96 7.81 1.52
CA SER A 41 -8.67 8.33 2.68
C SER A 41 -7.73 8.76 3.79
N ARG A 42 -6.69 7.96 4.08
CA ARG A 42 -5.66 8.26 5.08
C ARG A 42 -4.92 9.55 4.74
N PHE A 43 -4.32 9.61 3.55
CA PHE A 43 -3.51 10.78 3.17
C PHE A 43 -4.37 12.00 2.86
N GLY A 44 -5.56 11.79 2.28
CA GLY A 44 -6.51 12.87 2.07
C GLY A 44 -7.02 13.51 3.36
N SER A 45 -6.90 12.86 4.53
CA SER A 45 -7.26 13.46 5.83
C SER A 45 -6.36 14.62 6.25
N ASN A 46 -5.16 14.73 5.66
CA ASN A 46 -4.27 15.87 5.86
C ASN A 46 -4.74 17.13 5.12
N LEU A 47 -5.70 16.98 4.19
CA LEU A 47 -6.24 18.07 3.40
C LEU A 47 -7.47 18.67 4.09
N PRO A 48 -7.68 20.00 4.05
CA PRO A 48 -8.81 20.66 4.72
C PRO A 48 -10.18 20.10 4.33
N SER A 49 -10.32 19.63 3.09
CA SER A 49 -11.57 19.09 2.54
C SER A 49 -11.72 17.57 2.71
N GLY A 50 -10.68 16.88 3.18
CA GLY A 50 -10.64 15.43 3.26
C GLY A 50 -10.66 14.73 1.90
N PHE A 51 -10.48 13.41 1.91
CA PHE A 51 -10.63 12.58 0.70
C PHE A 51 -12.05 12.62 0.10
N ILE A 52 -13.08 12.83 0.93
CA ILE A 52 -14.49 12.75 0.51
C ILE A 52 -14.81 13.74 -0.62
N ARG A 53 -14.22 14.94 -0.60
CA ARG A 53 -14.41 15.94 -1.66
C ARG A 53 -13.92 15.40 -3.01
N TYR A 54 -12.70 14.88 -3.06
CA TYR A 54 -12.07 14.43 -4.31
C TYR A 54 -12.78 13.23 -4.91
N ILE A 55 -13.26 12.29 -4.09
CA ILE A 55 -14.02 11.14 -4.60
C ILE A 55 -15.41 11.55 -5.09
N SER A 56 -16.06 12.55 -4.45
CA SER A 56 -17.32 13.12 -4.91
C SER A 56 -17.16 13.85 -6.24
N GLU A 57 -16.14 14.70 -6.37
CA GLU A 57 -15.83 15.42 -7.62
C GLU A 57 -15.43 14.49 -8.77
N SER A 58 -15.01 13.27 -8.45
CA SER A 58 -14.61 12.24 -9.41
C SER A 58 -15.69 11.19 -9.67
N ASN A 59 -16.93 11.40 -9.18
CA ASN A 59 -18.04 10.45 -9.34
C ASN A 59 -17.70 9.01 -8.91
N GLY A 60 -16.89 8.87 -7.86
CA GLY A 60 -16.46 7.56 -7.36
C GLY A 60 -15.23 6.95 -8.05
N ASP A 61 -14.66 7.60 -9.06
CA ASP A 61 -13.42 7.16 -9.70
C ASP A 61 -12.20 7.44 -8.80
N LEU A 62 -11.56 6.38 -8.30
CA LEU A 62 -10.40 6.48 -7.41
C LEU A 62 -9.14 6.97 -8.12
N ALA A 63 -8.97 6.68 -9.42
CA ALA A 63 -7.80 7.13 -10.17
C ALA A 63 -7.90 8.64 -10.40
N LEU A 64 -9.07 9.12 -10.85
CA LEU A 64 -9.32 10.54 -11.02
C LEU A 64 -9.32 11.29 -9.68
N ALA A 65 -9.84 10.69 -8.61
CA ALA A 65 -9.75 11.27 -7.27
C ALA A 65 -8.29 11.43 -6.82
N ALA A 66 -7.44 10.43 -7.04
CA ALA A 66 -6.01 10.52 -6.72
C ALA A 66 -5.31 11.61 -7.56
N GLU A 67 -5.65 11.71 -8.85
CA GLU A 67 -5.12 12.75 -9.73
C GLU A 67 -5.50 14.15 -9.24
N LYS A 68 -6.79 14.39 -8.96
CA LYS A 68 -7.27 15.67 -8.40
C LYS A 68 -6.69 15.98 -7.01
N MET A 69 -6.38 14.95 -6.22
CA MET A 69 -5.80 15.10 -4.90
C MET A 69 -4.30 15.41 -4.96
N ALA A 70 -3.61 15.08 -6.05
CA ALA A 70 -2.15 15.18 -6.14
C ALA A 70 -1.63 16.61 -5.95
N GLU A 71 -2.24 17.60 -6.60
CA GLU A 71 -1.82 19.00 -6.49
C GLU A 71 -2.07 19.58 -5.08
N PRO A 72 -3.29 19.51 -4.50
CA PRO A 72 -3.52 19.97 -3.13
C PRO A 72 -2.66 19.25 -2.09
N TYR A 73 -2.39 17.96 -2.30
CA TYR A 73 -1.49 17.20 -1.43
C TYR A 73 -0.04 17.65 -1.57
N SER A 74 0.41 17.96 -2.78
CA SER A 74 1.72 18.55 -3.01
C SER A 74 1.86 19.87 -2.28
N ASP A 75 0.88 20.78 -2.39
CA ASP A 75 0.90 22.07 -1.71
C ASP A 75 0.97 21.92 -0.19
N TYR A 76 0.14 21.04 0.37
CA TYR A 76 0.19 20.67 1.78
C TYR A 76 1.59 20.15 2.15
N TRP A 77 2.12 19.20 1.39
CA TRP A 77 3.38 18.56 1.71
C TRP A 77 4.55 19.55 1.66
N TRP A 78 4.62 20.43 0.67
CA TRP A 78 5.67 21.47 0.59
C TRP A 78 5.61 22.49 1.72
N SER A 79 4.47 22.64 2.40
CA SER A 79 4.36 23.49 3.59
C SER A 79 5.00 22.87 4.84
N LEU A 80 5.32 21.57 4.82
CA LEU A 80 5.93 20.89 5.96
C LEU A 80 7.44 21.23 6.08
N PRO A 81 7.99 21.33 7.31
CA PRO A 81 9.38 21.73 7.52
C PRO A 81 10.43 20.83 6.85
N ASP A 82 10.18 19.51 6.80
CA ASP A 82 11.17 18.52 6.36
C ASP A 82 11.18 18.30 4.84
N SER A 83 10.25 18.91 4.10
CA SER A 83 9.99 18.64 2.69
C SER A 83 11.18 18.95 1.80
N HIS A 84 11.92 20.03 2.08
CA HIS A 84 13.14 20.36 1.36
C HIS A 84 14.28 19.36 1.61
N ILE A 85 14.35 18.80 2.81
CA ILE A 85 15.38 17.80 3.16
C ILE A 85 15.07 16.48 2.44
N ILE A 86 13.82 16.04 2.51
CA ILE A 86 13.37 14.80 1.88
C ILE A 86 13.50 14.85 0.36
N SER A 87 13.03 15.95 -0.27
CA SER A 87 13.09 16.11 -1.72
C SER A 87 14.51 16.29 -2.28
N SER A 88 15.52 16.55 -1.43
CA SER A 88 16.92 16.62 -1.83
C SER A 88 17.60 15.25 -1.91
N GLN A 89 16.90 14.16 -1.59
CA GLN A 89 17.43 12.80 -1.72
C GLN A 89 17.64 12.43 -3.19
N ALA A 90 18.69 11.64 -3.48
CA ALA A 90 19.08 11.28 -4.85
C ALA A 90 17.97 10.54 -5.62
N ASP A 91 17.09 9.84 -4.91
CA ASP A 91 16.01 9.03 -5.50
C ASP A 91 14.69 9.82 -5.66
N TRP A 92 14.69 11.13 -5.40
CA TRP A 92 13.48 11.94 -5.55
C TRP A 92 13.10 12.11 -7.03
N TYR A 93 11.88 11.70 -7.37
CA TYR A 93 11.32 11.86 -8.70
C TYR A 93 10.54 13.18 -8.79
N ALA A 94 10.87 14.05 -9.76
CA ALA A 94 10.17 15.32 -9.93
C ALA A 94 8.81 15.13 -10.62
N HIS A 95 7.74 15.09 -9.83
CA HIS A 95 6.36 15.02 -10.32
C HIS A 95 5.38 15.51 -9.25
N ILE A 96 4.23 16.07 -9.66
CA ILE A 96 3.23 16.63 -8.75
C ILE A 96 2.69 15.58 -7.74
N SER A 97 2.63 14.31 -8.14
CA SER A 97 2.18 13.21 -7.28
C SER A 97 3.29 12.57 -6.44
N SER A 98 4.56 13.00 -6.59
CA SER A 98 5.67 12.43 -5.84
C SER A 98 5.52 12.57 -4.33
N PRO A 99 5.07 13.70 -3.76
CA PRO A 99 4.81 13.81 -2.33
C PRO A 99 3.84 12.75 -1.79
N LEU A 100 2.69 12.60 -2.45
CA LEU A 100 1.68 11.61 -2.07
C LEU A 100 2.23 10.18 -2.16
N ARG A 101 2.94 9.86 -3.25
CA ARG A 101 3.55 8.54 -3.44
C ARG A 101 4.64 8.27 -2.40
N TYR A 102 5.46 9.27 -2.09
CA TYR A 102 6.52 9.16 -1.09
C TYR A 102 5.95 8.82 0.28
N ASP A 103 4.93 9.56 0.74
CA ASP A 103 4.29 9.32 2.03
C ASP A 103 3.60 7.96 2.09
N ILE A 104 2.91 7.54 1.01
CA ILE A 104 2.34 6.19 0.90
C ILE A 104 3.44 5.13 1.03
N CYS A 105 4.56 5.29 0.31
CA CYS A 105 5.66 4.34 0.36
C CYS A 105 6.29 4.28 1.75
N ASN A 106 6.53 5.42 2.39
CA ASN A 106 7.08 5.46 3.75
C ASN A 106 6.15 4.84 4.77
N TYR A 107 4.85 5.09 4.66
CA TYR A 107 3.85 4.43 5.49
C TYR A 107 3.86 2.92 5.29
N LEU A 108 3.84 2.43 4.04
CA LEU A 108 3.86 0.98 3.79
C LEU A 108 5.13 0.32 4.30
N LYS A 109 6.28 1.01 4.28
CA LYS A 109 7.55 0.53 4.85
C LYS A 109 7.54 0.48 6.38
N SER A 110 6.76 1.34 7.04
CA SER A 110 6.68 1.37 8.51
C SER A 110 5.77 0.30 9.10
N LEU A 111 4.99 -0.40 8.26
CA LEU A 111 4.13 -1.48 8.69
C LEU A 111 4.95 -2.73 8.99
N ASP A 112 4.93 -3.17 10.24
CA ASP A 112 5.58 -4.42 10.65
C ASP A 112 4.77 -5.63 10.17
N ILE A 113 5.28 -6.25 9.10
CA ILE A 113 4.71 -7.46 8.51
C ILE A 113 4.93 -8.67 9.43
N HIS A 114 6.02 -8.69 10.21
CA HIS A 114 6.37 -9.86 11.03
C HIS A 114 5.43 -10.01 12.23
N GLY A 115 5.13 -8.91 12.94
CA GLY A 115 4.14 -8.91 14.03
C GLY A 115 2.73 -9.30 13.58
N PHE A 116 2.31 -8.84 12.39
CA PHE A 116 1.00 -9.16 11.81
C PHE A 116 0.82 -10.66 11.50
N VAL A 117 1.87 -11.27 10.95
CA VAL A 117 1.87 -12.68 10.58
C VAL A 117 1.87 -13.57 11.82
N ALA A 118 2.69 -13.26 12.84
CA ALA A 118 2.79 -14.04 14.07
C ALA A 118 1.46 -14.14 14.83
N GLN A 119 0.80 -12.99 15.09
CA GLN A 119 -0.49 -12.97 15.83
C GLN A 119 -1.60 -13.75 15.15
N ARG A 120 -1.60 -13.80 13.81
CA ARG A 120 -2.68 -14.40 13.03
C ARG A 120 -2.54 -15.91 12.88
N PHE A 121 -1.30 -16.41 12.85
CA PHE A 121 -1.03 -17.86 12.91
C PHE A 121 -1.26 -18.43 14.32
N GLU A 122 -0.97 -17.67 15.38
CA GLU A 122 -1.28 -18.07 16.77
C GLU A 122 -2.80 -18.20 17.02
N MET A 123 -3.62 -17.29 16.48
CA MET A 123 -5.09 -17.40 16.61
C MET A 123 -5.71 -18.59 15.85
N GLN A 124 -5.05 -19.10 14.80
CA GLN A 124 -5.53 -20.27 14.04
C GLN A 124 -5.06 -21.61 14.61
N SER A 125 -4.14 -21.59 15.57
CA SER A 125 -3.56 -22.79 16.20
C SER A 125 -4.03 -23.00 17.66
N ALA A 126 -4.97 -22.18 18.15
CA ALA A 126 -5.65 -22.44 19.41
C ALA A 126 -6.54 -23.69 19.29
N PRO A 127 -6.34 -24.72 20.13
CA PRO A 127 -7.16 -25.94 20.09
C PRO A 127 -8.58 -25.64 20.57
N ASN A 128 -9.57 -26.24 19.90
CA ASN A 128 -10.90 -26.48 20.48
C ASN A 128 -10.82 -27.60 21.52
#